data_AF-A0A0S4M9H5-F1
#
_entry.id   AF-A0A0S4M9H5-F1
#
_cell.length_a   1.000
_cell.length_b   1.000
_cell.length_c   1.000
_cell.angle_alpha   90.00
_cell.angle_beta   90.00
_cell.angle_gamma   90.00
#
_symmetry.space_group_name_H-M   'P 1'
#
loop_
_entity.id
_entity.type
_entity.pdbx_description
1 polymer ?
#
loop_
_entity_poly.entity_id
_entity_poly.type
_entity_poly.pdbx_seq_one_letter_code
_entity_poly.pdbx_strand_id
1 'polypeptide(L)'
;MINSPPSCSSLYSEAQMEPACETSSLDSNAERILLNIIESRISDRYEDYGYDCDKPNHESLPKVAVANIISYKKWKSTVNNGFKSLIEMSIASFSKKLIDINCGSFDEKKLFLNAVSGGISSCYPFRVIKNSIISFVEERISLPLVCDAEIMIEAMREEGNNDYSLLSETILKKAKETLLDKDIGLSLTRLISNVISNSCMAHLTENEKSCAEKIIKTKLKLYLNIETMPFAMFTDLYLDHLAENYDEVMSKSIEVLDKVAEDAESCMSLVFDSFLGHGMFNINARKLRSILCSSASYLKRSIMILSSPSNIHLGNLTRVTVTTTSGRLRLIISRSQRILTEKMKSYFSVNCVVVINEGLICACNEEFIKKVITSASSHLETMV
;
A
#
# COMPACT_ATOMS: atom_id res chain seq x y z
N MET A 1 -20.25 81.29 -32.10
CA MET A 1 -19.82 80.54 -30.90
C MET A 1 -18.45 79.98 -31.22
N ILE A 2 -17.39 80.78 -31.06
CA ILE A 2 -16.52 80.87 -29.86
C ILE A 2 -15.88 79.50 -29.62
N ASN A 3 -14.58 79.21 -29.81
CA ASN A 3 -13.38 79.99 -30.16
C ASN A 3 -12.40 79.06 -30.90
N SER A 4 -11.76 79.55 -31.96
CA SER A 4 -10.44 79.10 -32.44
C SER A 4 -9.34 79.83 -31.61
N PRO A 5 -8.01 79.67 -31.81
CA PRO A 5 -7.16 78.62 -32.41
C PRO A 5 -5.86 78.46 -31.52
N PRO A 6 -4.59 78.30 -31.99
CA PRO A 6 -3.96 77.60 -33.14
C PRO A 6 -2.73 76.72 -32.73
N SER A 7 -2.16 76.00 -33.72
CA SER A 7 -0.70 75.79 -33.97
C SER A 7 0.17 75.06 -32.94
N CYS A 8 1.24 74.35 -33.27
CA CYS A 8 1.79 73.80 -34.52
C CYS A 8 2.94 72.89 -34.07
N SER A 9 3.07 71.72 -34.71
CA SER A 9 4.33 71.02 -35.05
C SER A 9 5.49 70.90 -34.04
N SER A 10 5.91 69.67 -33.75
CA SER A 10 7.19 69.08 -34.23
C SER A 10 7.49 67.76 -33.48
N LEU A 11 7.67 66.67 -34.24
CA LEU A 11 8.93 65.90 -34.40
C LEU A 11 9.48 65.30 -33.10
N TYR A 12 9.51 63.97 -32.98
CA TYR A 12 10.74 63.18 -32.90
C TYR A 12 10.42 61.68 -32.94
N SER A 13 11.25 60.95 -33.69
CA SER A 13 11.23 59.52 -33.95
C SER A 13 11.81 58.69 -32.80
N GLU A 14 11.68 57.36 -32.94
CA GLU A 14 12.44 56.28 -32.29
C GLU A 14 11.99 55.89 -30.86
N ALA A 15 11.81 54.62 -30.49
CA ALA A 15 12.29 53.38 -31.06
C ALA A 15 11.26 52.25 -30.87
N GLN A 16 11.18 51.37 -31.87
CA GLN A 16 10.65 50.02 -31.70
C GLN A 16 11.50 49.31 -30.63
N MET A 17 10.88 48.90 -29.53
CA MET A 17 11.37 47.77 -28.75
C MET A 17 10.53 46.56 -29.14
N GLU A 18 11.22 45.54 -29.64
CA GLU A 18 10.70 44.22 -29.95
C GLU A 18 9.90 43.63 -28.79
N PRO A 19 8.87 42.81 -29.06
CA PRO A 19 8.33 41.92 -28.06
C PRO A 19 9.34 40.78 -27.87
N ALA A 20 10.24 40.94 -26.90
CA ALA A 20 11.04 39.82 -26.41
C ALA A 20 10.12 38.84 -25.69
N CYS A 21 9.53 37.96 -26.49
CA CYS A 21 8.97 36.69 -26.07
C CYS A 21 10.15 35.83 -25.57
N GLU A 22 10.38 35.83 -24.26
CA GLU A 22 11.18 34.80 -23.59
C GLU A 22 10.39 34.21 -22.41
N THR A 23 9.23 33.63 -22.71
CA THR A 23 8.62 32.61 -21.86
C THR A 23 9.05 31.23 -22.34
N SER A 24 10.30 30.83 -22.11
CA SER A 24 10.70 29.41 -22.15
C SER A 24 12.17 29.21 -21.74
N SER A 25 12.47 29.19 -20.44
CA SER A 25 13.64 28.42 -19.93
C SER A 25 13.64 28.25 -18.41
N LEU A 26 13.15 29.23 -17.64
CA LEU A 26 13.13 29.21 -16.18
C LEU A 26 12.17 28.17 -15.57
N ASP A 27 10.99 27.95 -16.17
CA ASP A 27 9.99 26.99 -15.68
C ASP A 27 10.50 25.55 -15.68
N SER A 28 11.24 25.15 -16.73
CA SER A 28 11.71 23.77 -16.88
C SER A 28 12.68 23.32 -15.78
N ASN A 29 13.49 24.24 -15.24
CA ASN A 29 14.45 23.92 -14.18
C ASN A 29 13.79 23.93 -12.79
N ALA A 30 12.85 24.86 -12.55
CA ALA A 30 12.08 24.91 -11.32
C ALA A 30 11.22 23.65 -11.16
N GLU A 31 10.48 23.26 -12.20
CA GLU A 31 9.68 22.03 -12.23
C GLU A 31 10.54 20.80 -11.96
N ARG A 32 11.69 20.67 -12.62
CA ARG A 32 12.60 19.54 -12.41
C ARG A 32 13.09 19.44 -10.96
N ILE A 33 13.42 20.56 -10.33
CA ILE A 33 13.85 20.59 -8.93
C ILE A 33 12.71 20.13 -8.01
N LEU A 34 11.48 20.57 -8.25
CA LEU A 34 10.32 20.16 -7.46
C LEU A 34 9.97 18.69 -7.65
N LEU A 35 10.09 18.16 -8.87
CA LEU A 35 9.93 16.73 -9.15
C LEU A 35 10.97 15.89 -8.42
N ASN A 36 12.23 16.32 -8.38
CA ASN A 36 13.28 15.64 -7.61
C ASN A 36 12.96 15.63 -6.09
N ILE A 37 12.35 16.70 -5.57
CA ILE A 37 11.88 16.73 -4.17
C ILE A 37 10.79 15.69 -3.98
N ILE A 38 9.79 15.63 -4.87
CA ILE A 38 8.71 14.64 -4.81
C ILE A 38 9.29 13.22 -4.80
N GLU A 39 10.22 12.93 -5.70
CA GLU A 39 10.83 11.59 -5.85
C GLU A 39 11.63 11.20 -4.60
N SER A 40 12.38 12.15 -4.01
CA SER A 40 13.16 11.90 -2.79
C SER A 40 12.33 11.49 -1.57
N ARG A 41 11.00 11.74 -1.61
CA ARG A 41 10.08 11.47 -0.50
C ARG A 41 9.23 10.21 -0.68
N ILE A 42 9.46 9.42 -1.75
CA ILE A 42 8.72 8.18 -2.03
C ILE A 42 8.71 7.21 -0.85
N SER A 43 9.86 7.00 -0.19
CA SER A 43 9.97 6.06 0.93
C SER A 43 9.08 6.47 2.11
N ASP A 44 9.16 7.73 2.52
CA ASP A 44 8.35 8.28 3.62
C ASP A 44 6.85 8.33 3.27
N ARG A 45 6.53 8.52 1.98
CA ARG A 45 5.15 8.61 1.51
C ARG A 45 4.45 7.26 1.57
N TYR A 46 5.14 6.18 1.21
CA TYR A 46 4.55 4.85 1.04
C TYR A 46 4.94 3.82 2.09
N GLU A 47 5.53 4.25 3.21
CA GLU A 47 5.86 3.40 4.35
C GLU A 47 4.68 2.50 4.77
N ASP A 48 3.46 3.06 4.81
CA ASP A 48 2.22 2.37 5.21
C ASP A 48 1.49 1.63 4.06
N TYR A 49 1.96 1.75 2.80
CA TYR A 49 1.25 1.24 1.63
C TYR A 49 1.59 -0.22 1.28
N GLY A 50 2.43 -0.86 2.10
CA GLY A 50 2.94 -2.20 1.86
C GLY A 50 3.99 -2.22 0.74
N TYR A 51 4.66 -3.36 0.62
CA TYR A 51 5.70 -3.55 -0.39
C TYR A 51 5.10 -3.72 -1.79
N ASP A 52 5.77 -3.16 -2.82
CA ASP A 52 5.54 -3.50 -4.23
C ASP A 52 6.03 -4.92 -4.50
N CYS A 53 5.25 -5.91 -4.08
CA CYS A 53 5.54 -7.31 -4.34
C CYS A 53 5.27 -7.70 -5.81
N ASP A 54 4.69 -6.79 -6.61
CA ASP A 54 4.35 -7.01 -8.02
C ASP A 54 5.54 -6.83 -9.00
N LYS A 55 6.77 -6.63 -8.52
CA LYS A 55 7.93 -6.55 -9.41
C LYS A 55 8.24 -7.94 -9.98
N PRO A 56 8.14 -8.16 -11.31
CA PRO A 56 8.28 -9.50 -11.91
C PRO A 56 9.69 -10.10 -11.86
N ASN A 57 10.70 -9.41 -11.31
CA ASN A 57 12.11 -9.79 -11.42
C ASN A 57 12.87 -9.72 -10.08
N HIS A 58 12.39 -10.38 -9.03
CA HIS A 58 13.24 -10.67 -7.86
C HIS A 58 13.75 -12.12 -7.89
N GLU A 59 14.73 -12.38 -8.76
CA GLU A 59 15.65 -13.53 -8.62
C GLU A 59 16.56 -13.41 -7.38
N SER A 60 16.45 -12.34 -6.60
CA SER A 60 17.07 -12.24 -5.29
C SER A 60 16.29 -11.26 -4.42
N LEU A 61 15.32 -11.77 -3.65
CA LEU A 61 14.84 -11.07 -2.47
C LEU A 61 15.98 -11.05 -1.43
N PRO A 62 16.35 -9.89 -0.86
CA PRO A 62 17.21 -9.86 0.31
C PRO A 62 16.58 -10.74 1.40
N LYS A 63 17.42 -11.52 2.09
CA LYS A 63 17.06 -12.43 3.20
C LYS A 63 16.41 -11.77 4.43
N VAL A 64 15.94 -10.53 4.33
CA VAL A 64 15.36 -9.76 5.43
C VAL A 64 14.04 -9.13 4.97
N ALA A 65 13.00 -9.97 4.87
CA ALA A 65 11.58 -9.65 5.14
C ALA A 65 10.66 -10.84 4.78
N VAL A 66 11.09 -12.07 5.05
CA VAL A 66 10.25 -13.26 4.82
C VAL A 66 9.04 -13.29 5.78
N ALA A 67 9.03 -12.45 6.82
CA ALA A 67 7.88 -12.18 7.67
C ALA A 67 6.73 -11.41 6.98
N ASN A 68 6.96 -10.82 5.80
CA ASN A 68 5.98 -10.01 5.07
C ASN A 68 5.23 -10.77 3.94
N ILE A 69 5.50 -12.07 3.76
CA ILE A 69 4.77 -12.94 2.80
C ILE A 69 3.93 -13.96 3.56
N ILE A 70 3.01 -13.49 4.41
CA ILE A 70 2.08 -14.41 5.08
C ILE A 70 0.59 -14.02 4.90
N SER A 71 0.29 -13.07 4.02
CA SER A 71 -1.05 -12.89 3.43
C SER A 71 -0.94 -11.90 2.27
N TYR A 72 -0.14 -12.24 1.25
CA TYR A 72 -0.13 -11.43 0.03
C TYR A 72 -1.40 -11.73 -0.77
N LYS A 73 -2.12 -10.65 -1.10
CA LYS A 73 -3.33 -10.64 -1.91
C LYS A 73 -3.09 -9.71 -3.09
N LYS A 74 -3.02 -10.27 -4.30
CA LYS A 74 -2.77 -9.52 -5.54
C LYS A 74 -3.75 -8.36 -5.70
N TRP A 75 -5.05 -8.58 -5.48
CA TRP A 75 -6.06 -7.51 -5.57
C TRP A 75 -5.78 -6.33 -4.62
N LYS A 76 -5.27 -6.61 -3.41
CA LYS A 76 -4.93 -5.57 -2.42
C LYS A 76 -3.71 -4.77 -2.87
N SER A 77 -2.77 -5.42 -3.54
CA SER A 77 -1.63 -4.78 -4.20
C SER A 77 -2.09 -3.88 -5.35
N THR A 78 -2.99 -4.38 -6.22
CA THR A 78 -3.62 -3.59 -7.30
C THR A 78 -4.28 -2.32 -6.74
N VAL A 79 -5.02 -2.44 -5.64
CA VAL A 79 -5.61 -1.28 -4.95
C VAL A 79 -4.54 -0.32 -4.44
N ASN A 80 -3.54 -0.80 -3.70
CA ASN A 80 -2.46 0.04 -3.19
C ASN A 80 -1.73 0.79 -4.31
N ASN A 81 -1.42 0.11 -5.43
CA ASN A 81 -0.72 0.70 -6.57
C ASN A 81 -1.56 1.75 -7.29
N GLY A 82 -2.86 1.51 -7.43
CA GLY A 82 -3.79 2.51 -7.94
C GLY A 82 -3.75 3.80 -7.12
N PHE A 83 -3.76 3.69 -5.80
CA PHE A 83 -3.67 4.87 -4.92
C PHE A 83 -2.29 5.53 -4.93
N LYS A 84 -1.19 4.77 -5.06
CA LYS A 84 0.15 5.37 -5.27
C LYS A 84 0.14 6.26 -6.50
N SER A 85 -0.36 5.77 -7.64
CA SER A 85 -0.47 6.57 -8.86
C SER A 85 -1.31 7.83 -8.68
N LEU A 86 -2.43 7.76 -7.93
CA LEU A 86 -3.25 8.94 -7.65
C LEU A 86 -2.53 9.99 -6.81
N ILE A 87 -1.77 9.56 -5.81
CA ILE A 87 -0.98 10.46 -4.98
C ILE A 87 0.13 11.11 -5.81
N GLU A 88 0.84 10.35 -6.65
CA GLU A 88 1.86 10.90 -7.56
C GLU A 88 1.26 11.95 -8.51
N MET A 89 0.10 11.68 -9.10
CA MET A 89 -0.58 12.62 -9.98
C MET A 89 -0.98 13.90 -9.24
N SER A 90 -1.59 13.76 -8.05
CA SER A 90 -2.03 14.90 -7.25
C SER A 90 -0.84 15.76 -6.80
N ILE A 91 0.24 15.17 -6.28
CA ILE A 91 1.38 15.96 -5.80
C ILE A 91 2.15 16.63 -6.95
N ALA A 92 2.26 15.97 -8.10
CA ALA A 92 2.86 16.58 -9.29
C ALA A 92 2.01 17.75 -9.80
N SER A 93 0.68 17.58 -9.87
CA SER A 93 -0.25 18.66 -10.21
C SER A 93 -0.18 19.82 -9.21
N PHE A 94 -0.10 19.52 -7.91
CA PHE A 94 0.07 20.53 -6.87
C PHE A 94 1.38 21.31 -7.00
N SER A 95 2.49 20.66 -7.35
CA SER A 95 3.78 21.34 -7.51
C SER A 95 3.74 22.45 -8.57
N LYS A 96 2.94 22.29 -9.63
CA LYS A 96 2.71 23.32 -10.65
C LYS A 96 1.99 24.52 -10.06
N LYS A 97 0.87 24.28 -9.36
CA LYS A 97 0.15 25.34 -8.64
C LYS A 97 1.05 26.09 -7.64
N LEU A 98 1.94 25.38 -6.97
CA LEU A 98 2.90 25.97 -6.03
C LEU A 98 3.97 26.81 -6.74
N ILE A 99 4.37 26.47 -7.96
CA ILE A 99 5.23 27.33 -8.79
C ILE A 99 4.47 28.60 -9.16
N ASP A 100 3.22 28.46 -9.61
CA ASP A 100 2.42 29.55 -10.17
C ASP A 100 1.93 30.58 -9.14
N ILE A 101 1.84 30.20 -7.85
CA ILE A 101 1.37 31.13 -6.83
C ILE A 101 2.36 32.29 -6.63
N ASN A 102 1.86 33.52 -6.68
CA ASN A 102 2.64 34.76 -6.46
C ASN A 102 2.91 35.03 -4.96
N CYS A 103 3.25 34.00 -4.19
CA CYS A 103 3.55 34.10 -2.77
C CYS A 103 4.76 33.24 -2.41
N GLY A 104 5.59 33.76 -1.48
CA GLY A 104 6.80 33.11 -0.98
C GLY A 104 7.92 32.98 -2.02
N SER A 105 9.14 32.84 -1.49
CA SER A 105 10.33 32.53 -2.26
C SER A 105 10.33 31.09 -2.78
N PHE A 106 11.15 30.83 -3.80
CA PHE A 106 11.33 29.47 -4.31
C PHE A 106 11.88 28.51 -3.24
N ASP A 107 12.72 28.99 -2.32
CA ASP A 107 13.21 28.18 -1.20
C ASP A 107 12.10 27.79 -0.22
N GLU A 108 11.18 28.70 0.09
CA GLU A 108 10.00 28.41 0.91
C GLU A 108 9.05 27.43 0.21
N LYS A 109 8.88 27.55 -1.11
CA LYS A 109 8.11 26.59 -1.91
C LYS A 109 8.73 25.19 -1.87
N LYS A 110 10.05 25.08 -2.02
CA LYS A 110 10.77 23.79 -1.87
C LYS A 110 10.59 23.18 -0.48
N LEU A 111 10.71 23.99 0.58
CA LEU A 111 10.51 23.54 1.95
C LEU A 111 9.09 23.03 2.17
N PHE A 112 8.09 23.75 1.68
CA PHE A 112 6.70 23.34 1.76
C PHE A 112 6.44 22.04 0.99
N LEU A 113 6.90 21.96 -0.27
CA LEU A 113 6.73 20.76 -1.09
C LEU A 113 7.39 19.54 -0.45
N ASN A 114 8.58 19.70 0.11
CA ASN A 114 9.29 18.62 0.79
C ASN A 114 8.50 18.04 1.98
N ALA A 115 7.82 18.90 2.73
CA ALA A 115 6.96 18.50 3.83
C ALA A 115 5.71 17.74 3.33
N VAL A 116 4.96 18.32 2.37
CA VAL A 116 3.74 17.67 1.86
C VAL A 116 4.01 16.37 1.12
N SER A 117 5.13 16.29 0.39
CA SER A 117 5.50 15.15 -0.46
C SER A 117 5.86 13.89 0.33
N GLY A 118 6.03 13.96 1.65
CA GLY A 118 6.18 12.78 2.51
C GLY A 118 4.83 12.15 2.89
N GLY A 119 4.73 11.59 4.09
CA GLY A 119 3.51 10.94 4.63
C GLY A 119 2.30 11.86 4.87
N ILE A 120 2.36 13.14 4.47
CA ILE A 120 1.20 14.06 4.46
C ILE A 120 0.37 13.80 3.20
N SER A 121 1.01 13.80 2.02
CA SER A 121 0.36 13.54 0.73
C SER A 121 -0.35 12.19 0.66
N SER A 122 0.18 11.16 1.29
CA SER A 122 -0.46 9.84 1.32
C SER A 122 -1.54 9.67 2.38
N CYS A 123 -1.72 10.65 3.28
CA CYS A 123 -2.60 10.56 4.43
C CYS A 123 -4.08 10.80 4.07
N TYR A 124 -4.46 12.04 3.84
CA TYR A 124 -5.85 12.40 3.55
C TYR A 124 -5.92 13.07 2.18
N PRO A 125 -6.91 12.74 1.32
CA PRO A 125 -7.99 11.75 1.53
C PRO A 125 -7.56 10.30 1.24
N PHE A 126 -6.42 10.10 0.59
CA PHE A 126 -6.03 8.84 -0.05
C PHE A 126 -6.01 7.63 0.87
N ARG A 127 -5.35 7.69 2.04
CA ARG A 127 -5.28 6.53 2.96
C ARG A 127 -6.65 6.15 3.50
N VAL A 128 -7.48 7.14 3.79
CA VAL A 128 -8.83 6.89 4.33
C VAL A 128 -9.67 6.17 3.30
N ILE A 129 -9.74 6.71 2.07
CA ILE A 129 -10.48 6.10 0.97
C ILE A 129 -9.95 4.70 0.67
N LYS A 130 -8.63 4.55 0.47
CA LYS A 130 -7.97 3.26 0.20
C LYS A 130 -8.33 2.21 1.23
N ASN A 131 -8.24 2.55 2.52
CA ASN A 131 -8.57 1.61 3.58
C ASN A 131 -10.06 1.25 3.58
N SER A 132 -10.94 2.21 3.32
CA SER A 132 -12.38 1.95 3.19
C SER A 132 -12.70 1.03 2.00
N ILE A 133 -12.01 1.18 0.86
CA ILE A 133 -12.14 0.28 -0.30
C ILE A 133 -11.64 -1.12 0.04
N ILE A 134 -10.48 -1.24 0.68
CA ILE A 134 -9.92 -2.53 1.10
C ILE A 134 -10.90 -3.27 2.03
N SER A 135 -11.44 -2.57 3.04
CA SER A 135 -12.43 -3.15 3.95
C SER A 135 -13.71 -3.54 3.21
N PHE A 136 -14.18 -2.70 2.29
CA PHE A 136 -15.35 -3.00 1.48
C PHE A 136 -15.15 -4.26 0.62
N VAL A 137 -14.02 -4.39 -0.06
CA VAL A 137 -13.69 -5.59 -0.85
C VAL A 137 -13.56 -6.82 0.04
N GLU A 138 -12.93 -6.69 1.21
CA GLU A 138 -12.84 -7.79 2.17
C GLU A 138 -14.23 -8.27 2.62
N GLU A 139 -15.10 -7.35 3.03
CA GLU A 139 -16.40 -7.66 3.63
C GLU A 139 -17.48 -8.04 2.62
N ARG A 140 -17.57 -7.32 1.51
CA ARG A 140 -18.69 -7.45 0.55
C ARG A 140 -18.40 -8.37 -0.61
N ILE A 141 -17.12 -8.67 -0.89
CA ILE A 141 -16.72 -9.44 -2.08
C ILE A 141 -15.93 -10.69 -1.67
N SER A 142 -14.79 -10.52 -1.01
CA SER A 142 -13.88 -11.62 -0.65
C SER A 142 -14.53 -12.62 0.31
N LEU A 143 -15.17 -12.16 1.39
CA LEU A 143 -15.82 -13.06 2.35
C LEU A 143 -16.94 -13.91 1.72
N PRO A 144 -17.92 -13.35 0.98
CA PRO A 144 -18.93 -14.15 0.27
C PRO A 144 -18.34 -15.16 -0.71
N LEU A 145 -17.35 -14.76 -1.52
CA LEU A 145 -16.71 -15.66 -2.48
C LEU A 145 -15.98 -16.83 -1.79
N VAL A 146 -15.36 -16.58 -0.64
CA VAL A 146 -14.69 -17.62 0.16
C VAL A 146 -15.70 -18.61 0.70
N CYS A 147 -16.84 -18.15 1.24
CA CYS A 147 -17.92 -19.03 1.69
C CYS A 147 -18.47 -19.90 0.56
N ASP A 148 -18.70 -19.30 -0.62
CA ASP A 148 -19.17 -20.04 -1.79
C ASP A 148 -18.16 -21.10 -2.24
N ALA A 149 -16.88 -20.74 -2.28
CA ALA A 149 -15.81 -21.67 -2.64
C ALA A 149 -15.67 -22.81 -1.61
N GLU A 150 -15.85 -22.55 -0.31
CA GLU A 150 -15.87 -23.58 0.73
C GLU A 150 -16.97 -24.60 0.52
N ILE A 151 -18.19 -24.14 0.24
CA ILE A 151 -19.34 -25.01 -0.03
C ILE A 151 -19.05 -25.90 -1.24
N MET A 152 -18.46 -25.33 -2.30
CA MET A 152 -18.09 -26.09 -3.51
C MET A 152 -16.99 -27.13 -3.21
N ILE A 153 -15.96 -26.74 -2.45
CA ILE A 153 -14.88 -27.65 -2.06
C ILE A 153 -15.44 -28.85 -1.27
N GLU A 154 -16.32 -28.60 -0.30
CA GLU A 154 -16.88 -29.69 0.52
C GLU A 154 -17.79 -30.61 -0.31
N ALA A 155 -18.62 -30.07 -1.20
CA ALA A 155 -19.45 -30.87 -2.10
C ALA A 155 -18.60 -31.77 -3.03
N MET A 156 -17.57 -31.21 -3.67
CA MET A 156 -16.65 -31.99 -4.52
C MET A 156 -15.93 -33.08 -3.74
N ARG A 157 -15.57 -32.80 -2.49
CA ARG A 157 -14.94 -33.76 -1.58
C ARG A 157 -15.89 -34.92 -1.23
N GLU A 158 -17.16 -34.64 -0.95
CA GLU A 158 -18.19 -35.66 -0.68
C GLU A 158 -18.44 -36.56 -1.90
N GLU A 159 -18.35 -36.00 -3.11
CA GLU A 159 -18.47 -36.73 -4.38
C GLU A 159 -17.22 -37.55 -4.75
N GLY A 160 -16.12 -37.42 -3.99
CA GLY A 160 -14.85 -38.08 -4.29
C GLY A 160 -14.09 -37.48 -5.47
N ASN A 161 -14.45 -36.27 -5.91
CA ASN A 161 -13.76 -35.55 -6.97
C ASN A 161 -12.54 -34.80 -6.40
N ASN A 162 -11.36 -35.09 -6.95
CA ASN A 162 -10.10 -34.41 -6.58
C ASN A 162 -9.67 -33.35 -7.60
N ASP A 163 -10.42 -33.19 -8.71
CA ASP A 163 -10.22 -32.15 -9.69
C ASP A 163 -11.09 -30.94 -9.36
N TYR A 164 -10.43 -29.86 -8.92
CA TYR A 164 -11.06 -28.58 -8.58
C TYR A 164 -10.90 -27.57 -9.73
N SER A 165 -10.66 -28.02 -10.97
CA SER A 165 -10.53 -27.14 -12.15
C SER A 165 -11.73 -26.21 -12.32
N LEU A 166 -12.96 -26.72 -12.13
CA LEU A 166 -14.21 -25.94 -12.17
C LEU A 166 -14.28 -24.85 -11.09
N LEU A 167 -13.54 -24.99 -9.98
CA LEU A 167 -13.51 -24.00 -8.92
C LEU A 167 -12.87 -22.70 -9.42
N SER A 168 -11.84 -22.79 -10.27
CA SER A 168 -11.16 -21.61 -10.82
C SER A 168 -12.09 -20.79 -11.69
N GLU A 169 -12.75 -21.42 -12.66
CA GLU A 169 -13.71 -20.79 -13.56
C GLU A 169 -14.87 -20.15 -12.77
N THR A 170 -15.37 -20.87 -11.76
CA THR A 170 -16.49 -20.39 -10.95
C THR A 170 -16.10 -19.19 -10.10
N ILE A 171 -14.92 -19.21 -9.46
CA ILE A 171 -14.40 -18.08 -8.68
C ILE A 171 -14.20 -16.87 -9.60
N LEU A 172 -13.53 -17.05 -10.75
CA LEU A 172 -13.26 -15.97 -11.69
C LEU A 172 -14.56 -15.33 -12.19
N LYS A 173 -15.53 -16.17 -12.58
CA LYS A 173 -16.84 -15.70 -13.06
C LYS A 173 -17.57 -14.92 -11.95
N LYS A 174 -17.74 -15.50 -10.76
CA LYS A 174 -18.45 -14.85 -9.65
C LYS A 174 -17.75 -13.58 -9.18
N ALA A 175 -16.42 -13.59 -9.10
CA ALA A 175 -15.63 -12.42 -8.72
C ALA A 175 -15.87 -11.27 -9.70
N LYS A 176 -15.77 -11.55 -11.00
CA LYS A 176 -15.99 -10.56 -12.05
C LYS A 176 -17.44 -10.04 -12.06
N GLU A 177 -18.43 -10.93 -11.94
CA GLU A 177 -19.84 -10.56 -11.84
C GLU A 177 -20.11 -9.66 -10.63
N THR A 178 -19.52 -9.98 -9.47
CA THR A 178 -19.72 -9.19 -8.25
C THR A 178 -18.98 -7.85 -8.29
N LEU A 179 -17.74 -7.81 -8.79
CA LEU A 179 -16.95 -6.58 -8.86
C LEU A 179 -17.52 -5.57 -9.87
N LEU A 180 -18.09 -6.06 -10.97
CA LEU A 180 -18.73 -5.24 -12.01
C LEU A 180 -20.24 -5.03 -11.75
N ASP A 181 -20.75 -5.53 -10.64
CA ASP A 181 -22.15 -5.33 -10.26
C ASP A 181 -22.43 -3.86 -9.97
N LYS A 182 -23.52 -3.36 -10.55
CA LYS A 182 -23.87 -1.93 -10.47
C LYS A 182 -24.23 -1.51 -9.05
N ASP A 183 -24.86 -2.36 -8.25
CA ASP A 183 -25.25 -2.05 -6.87
C ASP A 183 -24.02 -2.05 -5.95
N ILE A 184 -23.04 -2.91 -6.23
CA ILE A 184 -21.71 -2.87 -5.59
C ILE A 184 -21.01 -1.56 -5.92
N GLY A 185 -20.97 -1.17 -7.20
CA GLY A 185 -20.39 0.12 -7.62
C GLY A 185 -21.07 1.33 -6.99
N LEU A 186 -22.41 1.35 -6.91
CA LEU A 186 -23.18 2.40 -6.24
C LEU A 186 -22.93 2.43 -4.73
N SER A 187 -22.83 1.25 -4.10
CA SER A 187 -22.56 1.13 -2.67
C SER A 187 -21.18 1.66 -2.31
N LEU A 188 -20.17 1.34 -3.14
CA LEU A 188 -18.83 1.88 -3.02
C LEU A 188 -18.81 3.38 -3.24
N THR A 189 -19.50 3.85 -4.28
CA THR A 189 -19.62 5.27 -4.58
C THR A 189 -20.16 6.02 -3.36
N ARG A 190 -21.25 5.55 -2.79
CA ARG A 190 -21.81 6.13 -1.56
C ARG A 190 -20.85 6.07 -0.38
N LEU A 191 -20.09 4.98 -0.23
CA LEU A 191 -19.11 4.83 0.84
C LEU A 191 -17.97 5.84 0.71
N ILE A 192 -17.39 6.01 -0.47
CA ILE A 192 -16.32 6.99 -0.70
C ILE A 192 -16.87 8.41 -0.60
N SER A 193 -18.05 8.69 -1.18
CA SER A 193 -18.73 9.97 -1.02
C SER A 193 -18.97 10.27 0.45
N ASN A 194 -19.42 9.31 1.26
CA ASN A 194 -19.57 9.53 2.71
C ASN A 194 -18.23 9.79 3.41
N VAL A 195 -17.16 9.07 3.05
CA VAL A 195 -15.82 9.32 3.57
C VAL A 195 -15.38 10.74 3.25
N ILE A 196 -15.60 11.20 2.03
CA ILE A 196 -15.24 12.54 1.56
C ILE A 196 -16.16 13.58 2.19
N SER A 197 -17.49 13.43 2.16
CA SER A 197 -18.49 14.38 2.68
C SER A 197 -18.46 14.52 4.19
N ASN A 198 -18.26 13.42 4.94
CA ASN A 198 -18.00 13.50 6.38
C ASN A 198 -16.68 14.22 6.69
N SER A 199 -15.85 14.42 5.68
CA SER A 199 -14.52 15.00 5.79
C SER A 199 -14.37 16.34 5.02
N CYS A 200 -15.33 16.78 4.21
CA CYS A 200 -15.33 18.05 3.48
C CYS A 200 -16.73 18.61 3.16
N MET A 201 -17.03 19.74 3.82
CA MET A 201 -17.70 20.98 3.38
C MET A 201 -18.93 20.90 2.45
N ALA A 202 -20.11 21.13 3.04
CA ALA A 202 -21.17 21.94 2.41
C ALA A 202 -22.19 22.51 3.41
N HIS A 203 -22.32 21.96 4.63
CA HIS A 203 -23.42 22.32 5.54
C HIS A 203 -23.08 22.52 7.03
N LEU A 204 -21.83 22.77 7.40
CA LEU A 204 -21.44 22.95 8.80
C LEU A 204 -20.81 24.32 9.06
N THR A 205 -21.05 24.84 10.26
CA THR A 205 -20.75 26.22 10.67
C THR A 205 -19.24 26.49 10.76
N GLU A 206 -18.84 27.76 10.82
CA GLU A 206 -17.44 28.23 10.85
C GLU A 206 -16.59 27.63 12.00
N ASN A 207 -17.24 27.09 13.05
CA ASN A 207 -16.60 26.37 14.16
C ASN A 207 -16.27 24.88 13.86
N GLU A 208 -16.75 24.33 12.74
CA GLU A 208 -16.68 22.90 12.37
C GLU A 208 -15.74 22.64 11.17
N LYS A 209 -14.87 23.60 10.82
CA LYS A 209 -13.76 23.42 9.87
C LYS A 209 -12.98 22.13 10.18
N SER A 210 -12.98 21.26 9.17
CA SER A 210 -13.02 19.79 9.20
C SER A 210 -11.88 19.06 9.94
N CYS A 211 -12.17 17.83 10.39
CA CYS A 211 -11.18 16.84 10.85
C CYS A 211 -10.00 16.66 9.87
N ALA A 212 -10.25 16.72 8.55
CA ALA A 212 -9.23 16.58 7.52
C ALA A 212 -8.24 17.77 7.50
N GLU A 213 -8.77 18.99 7.55
CA GLU A 213 -7.97 20.22 7.66
C GLU A 213 -7.14 20.18 8.93
N LYS A 214 -7.74 19.78 10.07
CA LYS A 214 -7.03 19.61 11.35
C LYS A 214 -5.90 18.58 11.25
N ILE A 215 -6.12 17.43 10.59
CA ILE A 215 -5.09 16.39 10.42
C ILE A 215 -3.92 16.93 9.59
N ILE A 216 -4.19 17.54 8.42
CA ILE A 216 -3.16 18.07 7.53
C ILE A 216 -2.38 19.20 8.22
N LYS A 217 -3.08 20.18 8.82
CA LYS A 217 -2.46 21.28 9.55
C LYS A 217 -1.63 20.80 10.73
N THR A 218 -2.11 19.82 11.50
CA THR A 218 -1.36 19.25 12.64
C THR A 218 -0.06 18.59 12.16
N LYS A 219 -0.10 17.83 11.06
CA LYS A 219 1.12 17.24 10.50
C LYS A 219 2.08 18.29 9.94
N LEU A 220 1.57 19.31 9.23
CA LEU A 220 2.41 20.37 8.68
C LEU A 220 3.10 21.21 9.77
N LYS A 221 2.44 21.45 10.91
CA LYS A 221 3.01 22.16 12.07
C LYS A 221 4.28 21.49 12.62
N LEU A 222 4.50 20.20 12.35
CA LEU A 222 5.73 19.51 12.74
C LEU A 222 6.95 19.91 11.90
N TYR A 223 6.73 20.52 10.73
CA TYR A 223 7.77 20.86 9.77
C TYR A 223 7.88 22.37 9.54
N LEU A 224 6.77 23.10 9.66
CA LEU A 224 6.65 24.49 9.20
C LEU A 224 5.81 25.33 10.17
N ASN A 225 6.10 26.62 10.24
CA ASN A 225 5.22 27.58 10.90
C ASN A 225 4.06 27.99 9.98
N ILE A 226 3.04 27.13 9.90
CA ILE A 226 1.90 27.31 8.98
C ILE A 226 0.96 28.47 9.35
N GLU A 227 1.16 29.12 10.50
CA GLU A 227 0.38 30.31 10.90
C GLU A 227 0.98 31.59 10.32
N THR A 228 2.19 31.51 9.75
CA THR A 228 2.89 32.64 9.16
C THR A 228 2.92 32.57 7.63
N MET A 229 2.93 33.74 7.01
CA MET A 229 3.21 33.84 5.57
C MET A 229 4.66 33.39 5.28
N PRO A 230 4.91 32.70 4.16
CA PRO A 230 3.97 32.31 3.11
C PRO A 230 3.25 30.97 3.36
N PHE A 231 3.65 30.21 4.38
CA PHE A 231 3.18 28.84 4.62
C PHE A 231 1.68 28.73 4.91
N ALA A 232 1.05 29.76 5.47
CA ALA A 232 -0.40 29.84 5.59
C ALA A 232 -1.08 29.75 4.20
N MET A 233 -0.66 30.57 3.24
CA MET A 233 -1.19 30.54 1.87
C MET A 233 -0.88 29.23 1.15
N PHE A 234 0.30 28.64 1.34
CA PHE A 234 0.62 27.35 0.74
C PHE A 234 -0.24 26.21 1.31
N THR A 235 -0.57 26.30 2.60
CA THR A 235 -1.45 25.33 3.27
C THR A 235 -2.87 25.43 2.70
N ASP A 236 -3.41 26.63 2.58
CA ASP A 236 -4.73 26.85 2.01
C ASP A 236 -4.77 26.40 0.53
N LEU A 237 -3.75 26.75 -0.26
CA LEU A 237 -3.60 26.29 -1.65
C LEU A 237 -3.60 24.76 -1.76
N TYR A 238 -2.93 24.05 -0.83
CA TYR A 238 -2.89 22.60 -0.83
C TYR A 238 -4.26 21.99 -0.49
N LEU A 239 -4.98 22.57 0.46
CA LEU A 239 -6.32 22.12 0.84
C LEU A 239 -7.32 22.34 -0.31
N ASP A 240 -7.27 23.51 -0.95
CA ASP A 240 -8.07 23.82 -2.13
C ASP A 240 -7.74 22.88 -3.29
N HIS A 241 -6.44 22.61 -3.53
CA HIS A 241 -6.02 21.63 -4.52
C HIS A 241 -6.61 20.25 -4.25
N LEU A 242 -6.62 19.77 -3.01
CA LEU A 242 -7.26 18.49 -2.69
C LEU A 242 -8.77 18.55 -2.98
N ALA A 243 -9.44 19.66 -2.64
CA ALA A 243 -10.86 19.83 -2.85
C ALA A 243 -11.29 19.86 -4.32
N GLU A 244 -10.52 20.55 -5.16
CA GLU A 244 -10.76 20.61 -6.60
C GLU A 244 -10.65 19.24 -7.28
N ASN A 245 -9.83 18.33 -6.75
CA ASN A 245 -9.58 17.02 -7.36
C ASN A 245 -10.48 15.90 -6.78
N TYR A 246 -11.50 16.21 -5.99
CA TYR A 246 -12.34 15.17 -5.38
C TYR A 246 -13.07 14.28 -6.37
N ASP A 247 -13.66 14.86 -7.42
CA ASP A 247 -14.36 14.07 -8.44
C ASP A 247 -13.41 13.14 -9.19
N GLU A 248 -12.17 13.59 -9.42
CA GLU A 248 -11.13 12.76 -10.05
C GLU A 248 -10.70 11.62 -9.11
N VAL A 249 -10.38 11.93 -7.84
CA VAL A 249 -10.03 10.91 -6.84
C VAL A 249 -11.15 9.88 -6.70
N MET A 250 -12.40 10.33 -6.71
CA MET A 250 -13.58 9.49 -6.66
C MET A 250 -13.68 8.55 -7.85
N SER A 251 -13.64 9.11 -9.07
CA SER A 251 -13.72 8.35 -10.32
C SER A 251 -12.59 7.32 -10.42
N LYS A 252 -11.36 7.73 -10.11
CA LYS A 252 -10.20 6.84 -10.17
C LYS A 252 -10.20 5.77 -9.10
N SER A 253 -10.79 6.04 -7.94
CA SER A 253 -10.97 5.03 -6.89
C SER A 253 -11.88 3.88 -7.35
N ILE A 254 -12.88 4.17 -8.18
CA ILE A 254 -13.76 3.16 -8.79
C ILE A 254 -13.00 2.38 -9.87
N GLU A 255 -12.27 3.07 -10.75
CA GLU A 255 -11.45 2.45 -11.82
C GLU A 255 -10.43 1.44 -11.26
N VAL A 256 -9.93 1.66 -10.04
CA VAL A 256 -9.04 0.72 -9.36
C VAL A 256 -9.68 -0.65 -9.12
N LEU A 257 -11.00 -0.72 -8.88
CA LEU A 257 -11.70 -2.00 -8.75
C LEU A 257 -11.99 -2.67 -10.10
N ASP A 258 -12.26 -1.89 -11.14
CA ASP A 258 -12.41 -2.44 -12.49
C ASP A 258 -11.12 -3.19 -12.89
N LYS A 259 -9.96 -2.62 -12.57
CA LYS A 259 -8.65 -3.29 -12.75
C LYS A 259 -8.50 -4.59 -11.96
N VAL A 260 -9.10 -4.69 -10.77
CA VAL A 260 -9.13 -5.95 -10.01
C VAL A 260 -10.00 -7.00 -10.72
N ALA A 261 -11.11 -6.59 -11.33
CA ALA A 261 -12.03 -7.49 -12.05
C ALA A 261 -11.47 -7.98 -13.40
N GLU A 262 -10.61 -7.17 -14.03
CA GLU A 262 -9.95 -7.50 -15.30
C GLU A 262 -8.76 -8.47 -15.12
N ASP A 263 -8.10 -8.44 -13.96
CA ASP A 263 -6.96 -9.30 -13.65
C ASP A 263 -7.39 -10.61 -12.97
N ALA A 264 -7.17 -11.72 -13.66
CA ALA A 264 -7.49 -13.06 -13.16
C ALA A 264 -6.70 -13.41 -11.89
N GLU A 265 -5.44 -12.98 -11.78
CA GLU A 265 -4.62 -13.22 -10.57
C GLU A 265 -5.20 -12.46 -9.38
N SER A 266 -5.59 -11.21 -9.58
CA SER A 266 -6.32 -10.40 -8.58
C SER A 266 -7.61 -11.08 -8.15
N CYS A 267 -8.44 -11.54 -9.09
CA CYS A 267 -9.69 -12.25 -8.78
C CYS A 267 -9.45 -13.54 -7.99
N MET A 268 -8.47 -14.37 -8.40
CA MET A 268 -8.09 -15.57 -7.65
C MET A 268 -7.63 -15.25 -6.23
N SER A 269 -6.92 -14.14 -6.05
CA SER A 269 -6.44 -13.71 -4.74
C SER A 269 -7.53 -13.17 -3.78
N LEU A 270 -8.79 -13.08 -4.23
CA LEU A 270 -9.94 -12.84 -3.34
C LEU A 270 -10.24 -14.06 -2.47
N VAL A 271 -9.93 -15.25 -2.96
CA VAL A 271 -10.23 -16.54 -2.32
C VAL A 271 -8.95 -17.24 -1.84
N PHE A 272 -7.86 -17.11 -2.60
CA PHE A 272 -6.56 -17.70 -2.29
C PHE A 272 -5.60 -16.65 -1.75
N ASP A 273 -4.83 -17.03 -0.73
CA ASP A 273 -3.72 -16.23 -0.21
C ASP A 273 -2.39 -16.85 -0.68
N SER A 274 -1.35 -16.03 -0.86
CA SER A 274 0.01 -16.55 -0.98
C SER A 274 0.61 -16.85 0.39
N PHE A 275 1.01 -18.10 0.60
CA PHE A 275 1.72 -18.59 1.78
C PHE A 275 3.10 -19.10 1.37
N LEU A 276 4.17 -18.41 1.81
CA LEU A 276 5.56 -18.73 1.46
C LEU A 276 5.79 -18.85 -0.07
N GLY A 277 5.12 -17.99 -0.86
CA GLY A 277 5.20 -18.01 -2.32
C GLY A 277 4.28 -19.00 -3.00
N HIS A 278 3.46 -19.74 -2.25
CA HIS A 278 2.54 -20.73 -2.79
C HIS A 278 1.08 -20.28 -2.63
N GLY A 279 0.27 -20.41 -3.69
CA GLY A 279 -1.16 -20.12 -3.65
C GLY A 279 -1.91 -21.18 -2.84
N MET A 280 -2.65 -20.74 -1.82
CA MET A 280 -3.37 -21.63 -0.92
C MET A 280 -4.71 -21.03 -0.52
N PHE A 281 -5.72 -21.88 -0.38
CA PHE A 281 -7.03 -21.44 0.06
C PHE A 281 -6.91 -20.66 1.38
N ASN A 282 -7.52 -19.48 1.47
CA ASN A 282 -7.15 -18.49 2.50
C ASN A 282 -7.27 -19.01 3.94
N ILE A 283 -8.26 -19.85 4.26
CA ILE A 283 -8.43 -20.42 5.60
C ILE A 283 -7.24 -21.31 5.95
N ASN A 284 -6.77 -22.11 4.99
CA ASN A 284 -5.60 -22.97 5.16
C ASN A 284 -4.34 -22.14 5.35
N ALA A 285 -4.15 -21.09 4.54
CA ALA A 285 -3.03 -20.17 4.66
C ALA A 285 -2.99 -19.49 6.04
N ARG A 286 -4.13 -19.00 6.55
CA ARG A 286 -4.24 -18.37 7.88
C ARG A 286 -3.92 -19.35 9.01
N LYS A 287 -4.41 -20.59 8.94
CA LYS A 287 -4.13 -21.61 9.97
C LYS A 287 -2.65 -22.01 9.97
N LEU A 288 -2.03 -22.22 8.80
CA LEU A 288 -0.59 -22.49 8.69
C LEU A 288 0.27 -21.30 9.15
N ARG A 289 -0.14 -20.07 8.84
CA ARG A 289 0.47 -18.86 9.38
C ARG A 289 0.49 -18.86 10.90
N SER A 290 -0.64 -19.17 11.53
CA SER A 290 -0.73 -19.24 12.99
C SER A 290 0.27 -20.25 13.58
N ILE A 291 0.40 -21.43 12.94
CA ILE A 291 1.38 -22.46 13.32
C ILE A 291 2.82 -21.93 13.18
N LEU A 292 3.13 -21.25 12.08
CA LEU A 292 4.45 -20.68 11.81
C LEU A 292 4.79 -19.57 12.81
N CYS A 293 3.90 -18.59 13.01
CA CYS A 293 4.07 -17.50 13.95
C CYS A 293 4.25 -17.99 15.39
N SER A 294 3.51 -19.04 15.78
CA SER A 294 3.66 -19.67 17.10
C SER A 294 5.05 -20.29 17.27
N SER A 295 5.54 -20.97 16.23
CA SER A 295 6.88 -21.58 16.23
C SER A 295 7.99 -20.54 16.23
N ALA A 296 7.84 -19.47 15.46
CA ALA A 296 8.76 -18.33 15.44
C ALA A 296 8.82 -17.61 16.79
N SER A 297 7.65 -17.41 17.43
CA SER A 297 7.57 -16.80 18.75
C SER A 297 8.25 -17.65 19.82
N TYR A 298 8.09 -18.97 19.75
CA TYR A 298 8.81 -19.91 20.61
C TYR A 298 10.33 -19.81 20.41
N LEU A 299 10.80 -19.83 19.16
CA LEU A 299 12.21 -19.69 18.81
C LEU A 299 12.80 -18.39 19.37
N LYS A 300 12.13 -17.25 19.13
CA LYS A 300 12.56 -15.94 19.62
C LYS A 300 12.66 -15.91 21.15
N ARG A 301 11.67 -16.47 21.85
CA ARG A 301 11.69 -16.57 23.33
C ARG A 301 12.84 -17.45 23.82
N SER A 302 13.06 -18.59 23.18
CA SER A 302 14.16 -19.51 23.52
C SER A 302 15.54 -18.88 23.30
N ILE A 303 15.71 -18.08 22.23
CA ILE A 303 16.93 -17.31 21.98
C ILE A 303 17.12 -16.22 23.03
N MET A 304 16.06 -15.47 23.38
CA MET A 304 16.15 -14.46 24.45
C MET A 304 16.61 -15.07 25.78
N ILE A 305 16.10 -16.26 26.14
CA ILE A 305 16.53 -16.96 27.36
C ILE A 305 18.01 -17.37 27.30
N LEU A 306 18.50 -17.80 26.12
CA LEU A 306 19.93 -18.08 25.93
C LEU A 306 20.80 -16.83 26.06
N SER A 307 20.31 -15.69 25.58
CA SER A 307 21.03 -14.41 25.57
C SER A 307 20.94 -13.64 26.90
N SER A 308 20.15 -14.10 27.86
CA SER A 308 20.00 -13.43 29.17
C SER A 308 21.30 -13.51 29.99
N PRO A 309 21.79 -12.36 30.52
CA PRO A 309 23.05 -12.29 31.27
C PRO A 309 23.05 -13.09 32.58
N SER A 310 21.87 -13.48 33.09
CA SER A 310 21.71 -14.33 34.28
C SER A 310 22.17 -15.79 34.09
N ASN A 311 22.56 -16.21 32.88
CA ASN A 311 23.21 -17.49 32.62
C ASN A 311 24.76 -17.41 32.56
N ILE A 312 25.36 -16.24 32.85
CA ILE A 312 26.82 -16.01 32.88
C ILE A 312 27.35 -16.06 34.32
N HIS A 313 27.02 -17.12 35.06
CA HIS A 313 27.71 -17.45 36.30
C HIS A 313 28.02 -18.94 36.36
N LEU A 314 29.16 -19.32 35.78
CA LEU A 314 30.08 -20.28 36.39
C LEU A 314 31.43 -20.28 35.66
N GLY A 315 32.49 -19.90 36.39
CA GLY A 315 33.84 -20.46 36.28
C GLY A 315 34.65 -20.22 35.00
N ASN A 316 35.74 -19.44 35.14
CA ASN A 316 36.99 -19.47 34.37
C ASN A 316 37.05 -20.50 33.21
N LEU A 317 36.79 -20.08 31.96
CA LEU A 317 37.21 -20.77 30.73
C LEU A 317 36.93 -19.90 29.50
N THR A 318 37.81 -18.94 29.27
CA THR A 318 37.73 -17.91 28.20
C THR A 318 37.94 -18.44 26.77
N ARG A 319 37.80 -19.74 26.51
CA ARG A 319 37.89 -20.34 25.17
C ARG A 319 36.82 -21.40 24.83
N VAL A 320 35.94 -21.78 25.75
CA VAL A 320 34.92 -22.84 25.53
C VAL A 320 33.49 -22.28 25.35
N THR A 321 33.29 -20.98 25.56
CA THR A 321 31.98 -20.33 25.54
C THR A 321 31.39 -20.09 24.15
N VAL A 322 32.21 -19.93 23.10
CA VAL A 322 31.73 -19.63 21.73
C VAL A 322 31.20 -20.87 21.00
N THR A 323 31.84 -22.03 21.20
CA THR A 323 31.41 -23.31 20.60
C THR A 323 30.16 -23.89 21.28
N THR A 324 30.01 -23.67 22.59
CA THR A 324 28.85 -24.14 23.37
C THR A 324 27.58 -23.32 23.15
N THR A 325 27.69 -22.00 22.92
CA THR A 325 26.54 -21.16 22.52
C THR A 325 26.06 -21.46 21.11
N SER A 326 26.97 -21.67 20.15
CA SER A 326 26.61 -22.08 18.78
C SER A 326 25.92 -23.44 18.75
N GLY A 327 26.42 -24.43 19.51
CA GLY A 327 25.78 -25.75 19.63
C GLY A 327 24.40 -25.70 20.25
N ARG A 328 24.20 -24.92 21.33
CA ARG A 328 22.89 -24.73 21.97
C ARG A 328 21.91 -23.99 21.06
N LEU A 329 22.37 -22.97 20.33
CA LEU A 329 21.54 -22.25 19.36
C LEU A 329 21.05 -23.19 18.25
N ARG A 330 21.97 -24.00 17.68
CA ARG A 330 21.62 -25.00 16.66
C ARG A 330 20.60 -26.00 17.19
N LEU A 331 20.75 -26.48 18.43
CA LEU A 331 19.78 -27.38 19.07
C LEU A 331 18.39 -26.75 19.22
N ILE A 332 18.32 -25.45 19.59
CA ILE A 332 17.04 -24.74 19.72
C ILE A 332 16.37 -24.53 18.36
N ILE A 333 17.13 -24.17 17.33
CA ILE A 333 16.65 -24.04 15.96
C ILE A 333 16.10 -25.39 15.49
N SER A 334 16.90 -26.47 15.59
CA SER A 334 16.47 -27.81 15.18
C SER A 334 15.24 -28.30 15.93
N ARG A 335 15.13 -28.03 17.24
CA ARG A 335 13.93 -28.37 18.02
C ARG A 335 12.70 -27.59 17.53
N SER A 336 12.85 -26.30 17.23
CA SER A 336 11.77 -25.45 16.74
C SER A 336 11.30 -25.89 15.35
N GLN A 337 12.23 -26.24 14.46
CA GLN A 337 11.93 -26.81 13.13
C GLN A 337 11.20 -28.16 13.23
N ARG A 338 11.62 -29.03 14.15
CA ARG A 338 10.94 -30.32 14.38
C ARG A 338 9.50 -30.12 14.82
N ILE A 339 9.27 -29.24 15.81
CA ILE A 339 7.92 -28.91 16.29
C ILE A 339 7.07 -28.31 15.18
N LEU A 340 7.63 -27.39 14.38
CA LEU A 340 6.93 -26.79 13.24
C LEU A 340 6.53 -27.86 12.24
N THR A 341 7.46 -28.74 11.87
CA THR A 341 7.25 -29.84 10.92
C THR A 341 6.15 -30.78 11.40
N GLU A 342 6.19 -31.21 12.66
CA GLU A 342 5.18 -32.10 13.25
C GLU A 342 3.78 -31.45 13.21
N LYS A 343 3.67 -30.18 13.60
CA LYS A 343 2.40 -29.45 13.58
C LYS A 343 1.84 -29.27 12.16
N MET A 344 2.69 -28.91 11.20
CA MET A 344 2.27 -28.76 9.80
C MET A 344 1.85 -30.10 9.20
N LYS A 345 2.62 -31.18 9.41
CA LYS A 345 2.23 -32.54 8.95
C LYS A 345 0.89 -32.97 9.53
N SER A 346 0.71 -32.77 10.84
CA SER A 346 -0.57 -33.06 11.50
C SER A 346 -1.71 -32.27 10.87
N TYR A 347 -1.51 -30.97 10.61
CA TYR A 347 -2.51 -30.14 9.95
C TYR A 347 -2.90 -30.67 8.57
N PHE A 348 -1.93 -30.94 7.70
CA PHE A 348 -2.17 -31.47 6.35
C PHE A 348 -2.80 -32.87 6.35
N SER A 349 -2.54 -33.70 7.37
CA SER A 349 -3.11 -35.05 7.45
C SER A 349 -4.59 -35.08 7.82
N VAL A 350 -5.09 -34.04 8.51
CA VAL A 350 -6.46 -33.98 9.04
C VAL A 350 -7.39 -33.13 8.17
N ASN A 351 -6.84 -32.17 7.42
CA ASN A 351 -7.62 -31.19 6.67
C ASN A 351 -7.44 -31.38 5.17
N CYS A 352 -8.53 -31.25 4.40
CA CYS A 352 -8.43 -31.08 2.96
C CYS A 352 -7.84 -29.69 2.68
N VAL A 353 -6.59 -29.65 2.21
CA VAL A 353 -5.93 -28.40 1.85
C VAL A 353 -6.00 -28.22 0.34
N VAL A 354 -6.69 -27.18 -0.11
CA VAL A 354 -6.78 -26.80 -1.52
C VAL A 354 -5.72 -25.75 -1.85
N VAL A 355 -4.98 -25.97 -2.93
CA VAL A 355 -3.83 -25.17 -3.35
C VAL A 355 -3.89 -24.84 -4.84
N ILE A 356 -3.15 -23.80 -5.24
CA ILE A 356 -2.84 -23.52 -6.64
C ILE A 356 -1.44 -24.08 -6.91
N ASN A 357 -1.36 -25.11 -7.75
CA ASN A 357 -0.10 -25.72 -8.18
C ASN A 357 0.00 -25.64 -9.71
N GLU A 358 1.02 -24.94 -10.21
CA GLU A 358 1.24 -24.76 -11.66
C GLU A 358 0.01 -24.20 -12.41
N GLY A 359 -0.74 -23.31 -11.75
CA GLY A 359 -1.95 -22.70 -12.29
C GLY A 359 -3.21 -23.56 -12.17
N LEU A 360 -3.11 -24.78 -11.65
CA LEU A 360 -4.23 -25.68 -11.42
C LEU A 360 -4.65 -25.67 -9.94
N ILE A 361 -5.96 -25.68 -9.69
CA ILE A 361 -6.48 -25.84 -8.33
C ILE A 361 -6.65 -27.32 -8.05
N CYS A 362 -5.97 -27.81 -7.00
CA CYS A 362 -6.01 -29.21 -6.63
C CYS A 362 -5.94 -29.41 -5.12
N ALA A 363 -6.25 -30.64 -4.68
CA ALA A 363 -5.88 -31.09 -3.35
C ALA A 363 -4.35 -31.07 -3.18
N CYS A 364 -3.90 -30.69 -1.99
CA CYS A 364 -2.49 -30.62 -1.65
C CYS A 364 -1.86 -32.02 -1.66
N ASN A 365 -0.85 -32.23 -2.50
CA ASN A 365 -0.14 -33.49 -2.60
C ASN A 365 1.10 -33.52 -1.67
N GLU A 366 1.69 -34.70 -1.49
CA GLU A 366 2.86 -34.86 -0.63
C GLU A 366 4.07 -34.01 -1.05
N GLU A 367 4.26 -33.80 -2.36
CA GLU A 367 5.36 -33.01 -2.87
C GLU A 367 5.23 -31.54 -2.45
N PHE A 368 4.04 -30.97 -2.58
CA PHE A 368 3.73 -29.62 -2.16
C PHE A 368 3.82 -29.48 -0.64
N ILE A 369 3.33 -30.46 0.12
CA ILE A 369 3.49 -30.49 1.59
C ILE A 369 4.98 -30.43 1.96
N LYS A 370 5.84 -31.23 1.29
CA LYS A 370 7.29 -31.21 1.51
C LYS A 370 7.88 -29.84 1.17
N LYS A 371 7.50 -29.23 0.04
CA LYS A 371 7.93 -27.87 -0.36
C LYS A 371 7.59 -26.85 0.73
N VAL A 372 6.33 -26.80 1.17
CA VAL A 372 5.86 -25.86 2.19
C VAL A 372 6.59 -26.05 3.52
N ILE A 373 6.74 -27.29 4.00
CA ILE A 373 7.42 -27.58 5.27
C ILE A 373 8.91 -27.19 5.21
N THR A 374 9.58 -27.50 4.09
CA THR A 374 10.98 -27.11 3.88
C THR A 374 11.12 -25.60 3.89
N SER A 375 10.30 -24.88 3.11
CA SER A 375 10.29 -23.41 3.07
C SER A 375 10.04 -22.80 4.46
N ALA A 376 9.07 -23.34 5.21
CA ALA A 376 8.75 -22.86 6.55
C ALA A 376 9.87 -23.14 7.57
N SER A 377 10.56 -24.28 7.44
CA SER A 377 11.68 -24.65 8.30
C SER A 377 12.92 -23.81 8.02
N SER A 378 13.24 -23.56 6.74
CA SER A 378 14.30 -22.63 6.32
C SER A 378 13.98 -21.20 6.74
N HIS A 379 12.71 -20.80 6.73
CA HIS A 379 12.31 -19.48 7.22
C HIS A 379 12.71 -19.28 8.68
N LEU A 380 12.49 -20.26 9.56
CA LEU A 380 12.91 -20.16 10.97
C LEU A 380 14.43 -19.96 11.13
N GLU A 381 15.26 -20.53 10.27
CA GLU A 381 16.71 -20.31 10.30
C GLU A 381 17.08 -18.87 9.98
N THR A 382 16.38 -18.25 9.03
CA THR A 382 16.64 -16.86 8.62
C THR A 382 16.18 -15.82 9.64
N MET A 383 15.43 -16.22 10.67
CA MET A 383 14.97 -15.31 11.74
C MET A 383 15.99 -15.10 12.86
N VAL A 384 17.10 -15.86 12.85
CA VAL A 384 18.21 -15.82 13.81
C VAL A 384 19.41 -15.18 13.15
#